data_AF-A0A4D6LR51-F1
#
_entry.id   AF-A0A4D6LR51-F1
#
_cell.length_a   1.000
_cell.length_b   1.000
_cell.length_c   1.000
_cell.angle_alpha   90.00
_cell.angle_beta   90.00
_cell.angle_gamma   90.00
#
_symmetry.space_group_name_H-M   'P 1'
#
loop_
_entity.id
_entity.type
_entity.pdbx_description
1 polymer ?
#
loop_
_entity_poly.entity_id
_entity_poly.type
_entity_poly.pdbx_seq_one_letter_code
_entity_poly.pdbx_strand_id
1 'polypeptide(L)'
;MEKSKVLIVGGTGYIGKRMVKASLAEGHQTFVLHRPEIGVDIEKVQLLLSFKEQGARLVSGSFNDHQSLVNAVKLVDVVICAISGVHIRSHQILLQLKLVDAIKEAGNVKRFLPSEFGTDPARMGHALEPGRVTFDDKMVIRKAIEEAGIPFTYISANCFAGYFLGGLCQPGIIMPPRDSVVLYGDGNVKAIYVEEYDIAMYTIKSIDDPRTLNKTVYIRPPENILSQREVVQIWEKLIGKELQKSSISAEQLLSSMEGQPYEQQVGIVHYYHVCFEGCLTNFEIGEEGLEACELYPEVNAKLETFSLKNDGVIRVRGVHASSVAPRNRKLSTCSASRDGNASVETDAPFPADYSELLEQAKVAVNLAMKDNRQLMEIEFPTAGLGSVPGDGEGGIEMTESMQLIREFCDRLIIPEKVTRTRIFFPEANEVDFARQSVFSGSSLKLDYLTKPSFFEDFGFVEKVKMSDRVKTEDELFLVAYPYFNVNEILVVEELYKEAVLNTERKLIVFNGELDRIRSGYYPPFFYPKLGALTKTFLPMMETVYYIHNFKGRNGGTLFRSYPGPWKVLRRVGPRKYVCLHQQDSMPSLKEVALEILPSA
;
A
#
# COMPACT_ATOMS: atom_id res chain seq x y z
N MET A 1 35.62 14.41 -8.41
CA MET A 1 34.85 14.48 -9.67
C MET A 1 33.43 14.87 -9.28
N GLU A 2 32.81 15.82 -9.98
CA GLU A 2 31.41 16.18 -9.70
C GLU A 2 30.51 15.00 -10.06
N LYS A 3 29.63 14.58 -9.15
CA LYS A 3 28.69 13.46 -9.36
C LYS A 3 27.68 13.84 -10.45
N SER A 4 27.27 12.87 -11.27
CA SER A 4 26.30 13.10 -12.34
C SER A 4 24.94 13.59 -11.81
N LYS A 5 24.27 14.43 -12.61
CA LYS A 5 22.85 14.78 -12.40
C LYS A 5 21.97 13.65 -12.89
N VAL A 6 21.04 13.18 -12.07
CA VAL A 6 20.25 11.97 -12.34
C VAL A 6 18.78 12.31 -12.41
N LEU A 7 18.10 12.00 -13.52
CA LEU A 7 16.64 12.05 -13.63
C LEU A 7 16.07 10.66 -13.38
N ILE A 8 15.17 10.54 -12.41
CA ILE A 8 14.43 9.30 -12.11
C ILE A 8 12.99 9.46 -12.57
N VAL A 9 12.63 8.71 -13.61
CA VAL A 9 11.26 8.59 -14.14
C VAL A 9 10.55 7.45 -13.42
N GLY A 10 9.35 7.70 -12.89
CA GLY A 10 8.66 6.72 -12.04
C GLY A 10 9.17 6.68 -10.59
N GLY A 11 9.78 7.78 -10.11
CA GLY A 11 10.40 7.85 -8.79
C GLY A 11 9.48 7.65 -7.58
N THR A 12 8.15 7.68 -7.76
CA THR A 12 7.18 7.35 -6.70
C THR A 12 6.73 5.89 -6.73
N GLY A 13 7.20 5.08 -7.69
CA GLY A 13 6.89 3.66 -7.80
C GLY A 13 7.65 2.80 -6.78
N TYR A 14 7.32 1.51 -6.74
CA TYR A 14 7.87 0.56 -5.76
C TYR A 14 9.41 0.57 -5.70
N ILE A 15 10.07 0.33 -6.82
CA ILE A 15 11.55 0.39 -6.90
C ILE A 15 12.04 1.84 -7.05
N GLY A 16 11.30 2.69 -7.77
CA GLY A 16 11.66 4.09 -8.03
C GLY A 16 11.92 4.90 -6.76
N LYS A 17 11.11 4.73 -5.71
CA LYS A 17 11.30 5.45 -4.43
C LYS A 17 12.63 5.12 -3.75
N ARG A 18 13.12 3.89 -3.94
CA ARG A 18 14.40 3.42 -3.41
C ARG A 18 15.56 3.94 -4.25
N MET A 19 15.39 4.01 -5.58
CA MET A 19 16.34 4.67 -6.50
C MET A 19 16.56 6.14 -6.14
N VAL A 20 15.49 6.88 -5.81
CA VAL A 20 15.60 8.29 -5.39
C VAL A 20 16.42 8.41 -4.12
N LYS A 21 16.11 7.60 -3.10
CA LYS A 21 16.84 7.61 -1.82
C LYS A 21 18.31 7.23 -2.00
N ALA A 22 18.61 6.18 -2.78
CA ALA A 22 19.98 5.77 -3.07
C ALA A 22 20.77 6.85 -3.83
N SER A 23 20.14 7.50 -4.82
CA SER A 23 20.76 8.60 -5.58
C SER A 23 21.16 9.77 -4.69
N LEU A 24 20.26 10.18 -3.79
CA LEU A 24 20.51 11.24 -2.81
C LEU A 24 21.61 10.83 -1.81
N ALA A 25 21.58 9.60 -1.31
CA ALA A 25 22.57 9.09 -0.36
C ALA A 25 23.99 9.04 -0.95
N GLU A 26 24.12 8.70 -2.23
CA GLU A 26 25.39 8.70 -2.98
C GLU A 26 25.84 10.10 -3.43
N GLY A 27 25.08 11.15 -3.06
CA GLY A 27 25.45 12.55 -3.27
C GLY A 27 25.22 13.06 -4.70
N HIS A 28 24.38 12.40 -5.49
CA HIS A 28 24.02 12.86 -6.83
C HIS A 28 23.02 14.03 -6.76
N GLN A 29 23.06 14.92 -7.76
CA GLN A 29 21.99 15.88 -7.95
C GLN A 29 20.77 15.15 -8.54
N THR A 30 19.82 14.78 -7.68
CA THR A 30 18.67 13.96 -8.05
C THR A 30 17.48 14.80 -8.51
N PHE A 31 16.97 14.50 -9.69
CA PHE A 31 15.75 15.04 -10.27
C PHE A 31 14.70 13.94 -10.32
N VAL A 32 13.47 14.25 -9.94
CA VAL A 32 12.36 13.29 -9.94
C VAL A 32 11.28 13.79 -10.89
N LEU A 33 10.98 13.01 -11.93
CA LEU A 33 9.91 13.34 -12.86
C LEU A 33 8.55 13.08 -12.19
N HIS A 34 7.68 14.08 -12.17
CA HIS A 34 6.28 13.93 -11.77
C HIS A 34 5.35 14.39 -12.90
N ARG A 35 4.15 13.80 -12.94
CA ARG A 35 3.11 14.22 -13.88
C ARG A 35 2.33 15.42 -13.33
N PRO A 36 1.89 16.38 -14.16
CA PRO A 36 1.03 17.48 -13.72
C PRO A 36 -0.23 17.01 -12.99
N GLU A 37 -0.84 15.94 -13.48
CA GLU A 37 -2.07 15.33 -12.94
C GLU A 37 -1.86 14.51 -11.65
N ILE A 38 -0.66 14.46 -11.08
CA ILE A 38 -0.37 13.67 -9.86
C ILE A 38 -1.08 14.18 -8.61
N GLY A 39 -1.58 15.42 -8.62
CA GLY A 39 -2.27 16.05 -7.48
C GLY A 39 -3.55 15.36 -7.00
N VAL A 40 -3.97 14.28 -7.66
CA VAL A 40 -5.08 13.40 -7.25
C VAL A 40 -4.64 12.24 -6.33
N ASP A 41 -3.33 11.98 -6.20
CA ASP A 41 -2.77 10.90 -5.39
C ASP A 41 -1.94 11.49 -4.24
N ILE A 42 -2.57 11.65 -3.08
CA ILE A 42 -2.02 12.37 -1.92
C ILE A 42 -0.76 11.69 -1.39
N GLU A 43 -0.71 10.35 -1.35
CA GLU A 43 0.47 9.60 -0.90
C GLU A 43 1.68 9.87 -1.80
N LYS A 44 1.48 9.85 -3.13
CA LYS A 44 2.56 10.17 -4.08
C LYS A 44 3.00 11.63 -3.97
N VAL A 45 2.07 12.56 -3.74
CA VAL A 45 2.40 13.96 -3.50
C VAL A 45 3.23 14.13 -2.23
N GLN A 46 2.82 13.52 -1.11
CA GLN A 46 3.57 13.55 0.14
C GLN A 46 4.98 12.96 -0.03
N LEU A 47 5.09 11.84 -0.76
CA LEU A 47 6.38 11.23 -1.05
C LEU A 47 7.29 12.16 -1.87
N LEU A 48 6.75 12.81 -2.92
CA LEU A 48 7.49 13.79 -3.72
C LEU A 48 7.94 14.99 -2.89
N LEU A 49 7.08 15.50 -2.01
CA LEU A 49 7.44 16.58 -1.08
C LEU A 49 8.55 16.12 -0.13
N SER A 50 8.48 14.90 0.39
CA SER A 50 9.54 14.35 1.24
C SER A 50 10.88 14.23 0.50
N PHE A 51 10.88 13.89 -0.79
CA PHE A 51 12.11 13.89 -1.60
C PHE A 51 12.65 15.28 -1.82
N LYS A 52 11.76 16.26 -2.05
CA LYS A 52 12.16 17.66 -2.19
C LYS A 52 12.79 18.20 -0.91
N GLU A 53 12.26 17.86 0.25
CA GLU A 53 12.86 18.19 1.56
C GLU A 53 14.24 17.55 1.75
N GLN A 54 14.44 16.33 1.23
CA GLN A 54 15.74 15.65 1.22
C GLN A 54 16.73 16.19 0.16
N GLY A 55 16.33 17.20 -0.62
CA GLY A 55 17.20 17.88 -1.60
C GLY A 55 16.97 17.49 -3.06
N ALA A 56 15.99 16.63 -3.36
CA ALA A 56 15.64 16.31 -4.74
C ALA A 56 14.96 17.49 -5.46
N ARG A 57 15.16 17.60 -6.77
CA ARG A 57 14.50 18.58 -7.63
C ARG A 57 13.33 17.92 -8.35
N LEU A 58 12.12 18.43 -8.13
CA LEU A 58 10.94 17.94 -8.82
C LEU A 58 10.86 18.58 -10.21
N VAL A 59 10.68 17.76 -11.24
CA VAL A 59 10.53 18.21 -12.63
C VAL A 59 9.21 17.69 -13.17
N SER A 60 8.43 18.58 -13.76
CA SER A 60 7.16 18.21 -14.39
C SER A 60 7.41 17.64 -15.79
N GLY A 61 6.79 16.51 -16.12
CA GLY A 61 6.75 15.99 -17.48
C GLY A 61 5.78 14.81 -17.65
N SER A 62 5.41 14.55 -18.90
CA SER A 62 4.43 13.53 -19.25
C SER A 62 4.82 12.79 -20.52
N PHE A 63 4.55 11.48 -20.58
CA PHE A 63 4.69 10.70 -21.81
C PHE A 63 3.69 11.10 -22.91
N ASN A 64 2.72 11.96 -22.61
CA ASN A 64 1.82 12.55 -23.60
C ASN A 64 2.33 13.90 -24.15
N ASP A 65 3.42 14.42 -23.59
CA ASP A 65 4.04 15.68 -24.00
C ASP A 65 5.55 15.46 -24.19
N HIS A 66 5.93 15.20 -25.45
CA HIS A 66 7.33 14.95 -25.83
C HIS A 66 8.27 16.09 -25.42
N GLN A 67 7.86 17.34 -25.61
CA GLN A 67 8.70 18.49 -25.30
C GLN A 67 8.97 18.60 -23.79
N SER A 68 7.99 18.25 -22.95
CA SER A 68 8.19 18.19 -21.50
C SER A 68 9.26 17.16 -21.11
N LEU A 69 9.31 16.01 -21.78
CA LEU A 69 10.34 14.99 -21.56
C LEU A 69 11.71 15.50 -22.01
N VAL A 70 11.81 16.06 -23.21
CA VAL A 70 13.07 16.65 -23.73
C VAL A 70 13.60 17.71 -22.77
N ASN A 71 12.73 18.60 -22.29
CA ASN A 71 13.10 19.67 -21.35
C ASN A 71 13.61 19.09 -20.02
N ALA A 72 12.97 18.04 -19.50
CA ALA A 72 13.43 17.37 -18.29
C ALA A 72 14.79 16.67 -18.50
N VAL A 73 14.98 16.00 -19.63
CA VAL A 73 16.21 15.27 -19.95
C VAL A 73 17.40 16.23 -20.15
N LYS A 74 17.19 17.41 -20.74
CA LYS A 74 18.24 18.43 -20.92
C LYS A 74 18.87 18.94 -19.60
N LEU A 75 18.22 18.69 -18.45
CA LEU A 75 18.72 19.12 -17.14
C LEU A 75 19.76 18.19 -16.54
N VAL A 76 19.91 16.96 -17.07
CA VAL A 76 20.61 15.86 -16.38
C VAL A 76 21.66 15.18 -17.25
N ASP A 77 22.52 14.37 -16.63
CA ASP A 77 23.53 13.55 -17.32
C ASP A 77 23.07 12.09 -17.46
N VAL A 78 22.27 11.60 -16.52
CA VAL A 78 21.81 10.21 -16.45
C VAL A 78 20.30 10.18 -16.34
N VAL A 79 19.67 9.24 -17.04
CA VAL A 79 18.23 8.97 -16.92
C VAL A 79 18.03 7.54 -16.44
N ILE A 80 17.24 7.35 -15.38
CA ILE A 80 16.81 6.04 -14.86
C ILE A 80 15.29 5.97 -15.01
N CYS A 81 14.80 4.97 -15.73
CA CYS A 81 13.38 4.73 -15.89
C CYS A 81 12.95 3.56 -15.00
N ALA A 82 12.07 3.83 -14.03
CA ALA A 82 11.52 2.85 -13.09
C ALA A 82 9.98 2.81 -13.16
N ILE A 83 9.41 2.97 -14.37
CA ILE A 83 7.97 2.85 -14.58
C ILE A 83 7.53 1.40 -14.40
N SER A 84 6.36 1.17 -13.80
CA SER A 84 5.88 -0.19 -13.58
C SER A 84 5.34 -0.79 -14.88
N GLY A 85 5.75 -2.01 -15.21
CA GLY A 85 5.06 -2.87 -16.18
C GLY A 85 3.93 -3.70 -15.56
N VAL A 86 3.82 -3.72 -14.23
CA VAL A 86 2.94 -4.62 -13.45
C VAL A 86 1.56 -4.00 -13.19
N HIS A 87 1.43 -2.67 -13.28
CA HIS A 87 0.13 -2.02 -13.20
C HIS A 87 -0.50 -1.90 -14.59
N ILE A 88 -1.29 -2.89 -14.97
CA ILE A 88 -2.28 -2.83 -16.05
C ILE A 88 -1.64 -2.48 -17.41
N ARG A 89 -1.28 -3.55 -18.13
CA ARG A 89 -0.86 -3.61 -19.55
C ARG A 89 0.63 -3.36 -19.80
N SER A 90 1.27 -4.37 -20.38
CA SER A 90 2.62 -4.38 -20.99
C SER A 90 2.89 -3.15 -21.89
N HIS A 91 1.83 -2.54 -22.42
CA HIS A 91 1.85 -1.25 -23.15
C HIS A 91 2.51 -0.07 -22.40
N GLN A 92 2.65 -0.10 -21.07
CA GLN A 92 3.41 0.93 -20.35
C GLN A 92 4.93 0.81 -20.55
N ILE A 93 5.47 -0.39 -20.75
CA ILE A 93 6.90 -0.60 -21.04
C ILE A 93 7.26 0.07 -22.37
N LEU A 94 6.38 -0.03 -23.37
CA LEU A 94 6.55 0.60 -24.68
C LEU A 94 6.48 2.14 -24.64
N LEU A 95 5.93 2.76 -23.58
CA LEU A 95 6.00 4.22 -23.42
C LEU A 95 7.44 4.72 -23.33
N GLN A 96 8.39 3.87 -22.95
CA GLN A 96 9.81 4.20 -22.93
C GLN A 96 10.35 4.55 -24.31
N LEU A 97 9.73 4.12 -25.41
CA LEU A 97 10.11 4.56 -26.76
C LEU A 97 10.07 6.09 -26.88
N LYS A 98 9.05 6.73 -26.30
CA LYS A 98 8.97 8.20 -26.28
C LYS A 98 10.08 8.83 -25.44
N LEU A 99 10.51 8.16 -24.37
CA LEU A 99 11.65 8.61 -23.57
C LEU A 99 12.97 8.42 -24.32
N VAL A 100 13.12 7.33 -25.08
CA VAL A 100 14.25 7.09 -25.99
C VAL A 100 14.33 8.22 -27.03
N ASP A 101 13.23 8.56 -27.68
CA ASP A 101 13.17 9.68 -28.63
C ASP A 101 13.55 11.01 -27.98
N ALA A 102 13.04 11.27 -26.77
CA ALA A 102 13.37 12.49 -26.03
C ALA A 102 14.85 12.56 -25.62
N ILE A 103 15.45 11.43 -25.23
CA ILE A 103 16.88 11.33 -24.91
C ILE A 103 17.73 11.58 -26.15
N LYS A 104 17.37 10.96 -27.27
CA LYS A 104 18.05 11.15 -28.56
C LYS A 104 18.02 12.60 -29.00
N GLU A 105 16.88 13.27 -28.89
CA GLU A 105 16.73 14.69 -29.25
C GLU A 105 17.52 15.61 -28.30
N ALA A 106 17.51 15.31 -27.00
CA ALA A 106 18.22 16.11 -26.01
C ALA A 106 19.75 16.04 -26.18
N GLY A 107 20.28 14.86 -26.52
CA GLY A 107 21.68 14.65 -26.92
C GLY A 107 22.73 14.81 -25.81
N ASN A 108 22.32 15.07 -24.57
CA ASN A 108 23.21 15.33 -23.43
C ASN A 108 23.34 14.15 -22.44
N VAL A 109 22.61 13.06 -22.64
CA VAL A 109 22.60 11.91 -21.72
C VAL A 109 23.83 11.02 -21.92
N LYS A 110 24.56 10.80 -20.84
CA LYS A 110 25.76 9.94 -20.75
C LYS A 110 25.43 8.50 -20.37
N ARG A 111 24.27 8.26 -19.75
CA ARG A 111 23.78 6.92 -19.44
C ARG A 111 22.26 6.88 -19.31
N PHE A 112 21.63 5.91 -19.97
CA PHE A 112 20.23 5.56 -19.82
C PHE A 112 20.07 4.15 -19.22
N LEU A 113 19.29 4.05 -18.15
CA LEU A 113 18.91 2.79 -17.54
C LEU A 113 17.41 2.60 -17.73
N PRO A 114 16.95 1.77 -18.68
CA PRO A 114 15.53 1.51 -18.90
C PRO A 114 14.94 0.67 -17.76
N SER A 115 13.61 0.56 -17.75
CA SER A 115 12.86 -0.20 -16.76
C SER A 115 13.01 -1.71 -16.97
N GLU A 116 14.11 -2.25 -16.45
CA GLU A 116 14.50 -3.66 -16.51
C GLU A 116 14.18 -4.38 -15.19
N PHE A 117 15.02 -4.20 -14.17
CA PHE A 117 14.85 -4.57 -12.75
C PHE A 117 14.16 -5.92 -12.46
N GLY A 118 14.46 -6.95 -13.26
CA GLY A 118 13.93 -8.30 -13.08
C GLY A 118 14.78 -9.33 -13.83
N THR A 119 14.13 -10.34 -14.40
CA THR A 119 14.76 -11.31 -15.32
C THR A 119 15.30 -10.62 -16.57
N ASP A 120 16.44 -11.07 -17.08
CA ASP A 120 17.01 -10.57 -18.33
C ASP A 120 16.15 -11.00 -19.55
N PRO A 121 15.41 -10.07 -20.20
CA PRO A 121 14.55 -10.39 -21.35
C PRO A 121 15.31 -11.00 -22.54
N ALA A 122 16.60 -10.70 -22.71
CA ALA A 122 17.41 -11.25 -23.80
C ALA A 122 17.56 -12.77 -23.73
N ARG A 123 17.32 -13.36 -22.55
CA ARG A 123 17.39 -14.80 -22.30
C ARG A 123 16.03 -15.48 -22.26
N MET A 124 14.95 -14.74 -22.47
CA MET A 124 13.57 -15.23 -22.30
C MET A 124 12.81 -15.34 -23.63
N GLY A 125 13.50 -15.50 -24.76
CA GLY A 125 12.87 -15.65 -26.08
C GLY A 125 11.98 -16.88 -26.21
N HIS A 126 12.17 -17.89 -25.36
CA HIS A 126 11.39 -19.12 -25.25
C HIS A 126 10.29 -19.07 -24.18
N ALA A 127 10.08 -17.93 -23.52
CA ALA A 127 9.06 -17.80 -22.47
C ALA A 127 7.66 -18.18 -22.98
N LEU A 128 6.79 -18.65 -22.09
CA LEU A 128 5.42 -19.00 -22.45
C LEU A 128 4.54 -17.75 -22.56
N GLU A 129 3.49 -17.82 -23.38
CA GLU A 129 2.43 -16.80 -23.37
C GLU A 129 1.46 -17.06 -22.19
N PRO A 130 0.89 -16.01 -21.56
CA PRO A 130 1.04 -14.59 -21.90
C PRO A 130 2.29 -13.90 -21.30
N GLY A 131 3.13 -14.62 -20.54
CA GLY A 131 4.29 -14.03 -19.85
C GLY A 131 5.37 -13.44 -20.77
N ARG A 132 5.52 -14.00 -21.97
CA ARG A 132 6.53 -13.65 -22.98
C ARG A 132 6.43 -12.21 -23.47
N VAL A 133 5.22 -11.67 -23.60
CA VAL A 133 4.98 -10.29 -24.08
C VAL A 133 5.81 -9.25 -23.34
N THR A 134 6.02 -9.44 -22.02
CA THR A 134 6.78 -8.50 -21.20
C THR A 134 8.26 -8.49 -21.56
N PHE A 135 8.82 -9.64 -21.93
CA PHE A 135 10.22 -9.76 -22.36
C PHE A 135 10.39 -9.20 -23.77
N ASP A 136 9.45 -9.52 -24.67
CA ASP A 136 9.45 -9.00 -26.04
C ASP A 136 9.37 -7.47 -26.07
N ASP A 137 8.46 -6.86 -25.29
CA ASP A 137 8.33 -5.40 -25.20
C ASP A 137 9.63 -4.75 -24.68
N LYS A 138 10.31 -5.36 -23.70
CA LYS A 138 11.61 -4.87 -23.22
C LYS A 138 12.70 -4.99 -24.28
N MET A 139 12.72 -6.08 -25.05
CA MET A 139 13.67 -6.23 -26.17
C MET A 139 13.46 -5.19 -27.27
N VAL A 140 12.21 -4.80 -27.54
CA VAL A 140 11.89 -3.67 -28.43
C VAL A 140 12.53 -2.37 -27.92
N ILE A 141 12.46 -2.11 -26.61
CA ILE A 141 13.11 -0.95 -26.00
C ILE A 141 14.63 -1.02 -26.12
N ARG A 142 15.26 -2.16 -25.77
CA ARG A 142 16.72 -2.34 -25.88
C ARG A 142 17.22 -2.07 -27.30
N LYS A 143 16.53 -2.63 -28.29
CA LYS A 143 16.84 -2.40 -29.71
C LYS A 143 16.73 -0.92 -30.07
N ALA A 144 15.69 -0.22 -29.63
CA ALA A 144 15.53 1.21 -29.91
C ALA A 144 16.64 2.08 -29.28
N ILE A 145 17.09 1.72 -28.06
CA ILE A 145 18.21 2.38 -27.38
C ILE A 145 19.51 2.21 -28.18
N GLU A 146 19.80 0.97 -28.58
CA GLU A 146 21.01 0.61 -29.33
C GLU A 146 21.03 1.26 -30.72
N GLU A 147 19.92 1.20 -31.47
CA GLU A 147 19.78 1.85 -32.78
C GLU A 147 19.87 3.38 -32.70
N ALA A 148 19.44 3.97 -31.58
CA ALA A 148 19.59 5.40 -31.32
C ALA A 148 21.02 5.79 -30.91
N GLY A 149 21.91 4.83 -30.65
CA GLY A 149 23.27 5.07 -30.17
C GLY A 149 23.31 5.67 -28.76
N ILE A 150 22.28 5.44 -27.94
CA ILE A 150 22.17 5.99 -26.59
C ILE A 150 23.05 5.15 -25.64
N PRO A 151 24.00 5.75 -24.90
CA PRO A 151 24.75 5.05 -23.86
C PRO A 151 23.84 4.40 -22.83
N PHE A 152 24.00 3.11 -22.53
CA PHE A 152 23.05 2.38 -21.68
C PHE A 152 23.68 1.49 -20.62
N THR A 153 22.87 1.08 -19.64
CA THR A 153 23.13 -0.08 -18.77
C THR A 153 21.81 -0.79 -18.50
N TYR A 154 21.77 -2.11 -18.72
CA TYR A 154 20.60 -2.92 -18.40
C TYR A 154 20.81 -3.60 -17.04
N ILE A 155 19.89 -3.41 -16.10
CA ILE A 155 19.99 -4.02 -14.76
C ILE A 155 19.07 -5.24 -14.67
N SER A 156 19.67 -6.43 -14.57
CA SER A 156 18.94 -7.66 -14.22
C SER A 156 19.01 -7.87 -12.70
N ALA A 157 17.92 -7.52 -12.02
CA ALA A 157 17.82 -7.48 -10.57
C ALA A 157 17.19 -8.75 -9.96
N ASN A 158 16.80 -9.72 -10.79
CA ASN A 158 16.18 -10.98 -10.35
C ASN A 158 14.88 -10.75 -9.55
N CYS A 159 14.65 -11.50 -8.48
CA CYS A 159 13.44 -11.41 -7.67
C CYS A 159 13.56 -10.34 -6.58
N PHE A 160 12.59 -9.42 -6.51
CA PHE A 160 12.47 -8.50 -5.37
C PHE A 160 12.15 -9.28 -4.09
N ALA A 161 13.00 -9.14 -3.07
CA ALA A 161 12.84 -9.87 -1.81
C ALA A 161 11.47 -9.62 -1.16
N GLY A 162 10.98 -8.37 -1.15
CA GLY A 162 9.68 -8.03 -0.56
C GLY A 162 8.48 -8.65 -1.29
N TYR A 163 8.59 -8.92 -2.60
CA TYR A 163 7.53 -9.57 -3.36
C TYR A 163 7.55 -11.10 -3.24
N PHE A 164 8.74 -11.69 -3.24
CA PHE A 164 8.86 -13.14 -3.25
C PHE A 164 8.99 -13.72 -1.84
N LEU A 165 9.87 -13.19 -1.00
CA LEU A 165 10.13 -13.77 0.33
C LEU A 165 9.01 -13.48 1.32
N GLY A 166 8.28 -12.36 1.14
CA GLY A 166 7.12 -12.00 1.95
C GLY A 166 6.07 -13.11 2.02
N GLY A 167 5.84 -13.86 0.94
CA GLY A 167 4.90 -14.99 0.90
C GLY A 167 5.53 -16.38 0.84
N LEU A 168 6.83 -16.51 1.14
CA LEU A 168 7.60 -17.76 0.89
C LEU A 168 7.49 -18.23 -0.58
N CYS A 169 7.59 -17.27 -1.48
CA CYS A 169 7.48 -17.38 -2.93
C CYS A 169 6.09 -17.76 -3.44
N GLN A 170 5.02 -17.60 -2.65
CA GLN A 170 3.65 -17.81 -3.11
C GLN A 170 3.04 -16.49 -3.63
N PRO A 171 2.53 -16.44 -4.87
CA PRO A 171 1.84 -15.29 -5.43
C PRO A 171 0.67 -14.85 -4.54
N GLY A 172 0.44 -13.54 -4.46
CA GLY A 172 -0.69 -12.97 -3.71
C GLY A 172 -0.52 -12.95 -2.19
N ILE A 173 0.45 -13.68 -1.64
CA ILE A 173 0.74 -13.72 -0.21
C ILE A 173 1.88 -12.75 0.10
N ILE A 174 1.61 -11.77 0.97
CA ILE A 174 2.59 -10.72 1.34
C ILE A 174 3.16 -10.90 2.75
N MET A 175 2.62 -11.85 3.53
CA MET A 175 3.12 -12.21 4.86
C MET A 175 3.43 -13.71 4.93
N PRO A 176 4.54 -14.11 5.57
CA PRO A 176 4.97 -15.49 5.50
C PRO A 176 4.03 -16.37 6.34
N PRO A 177 3.42 -17.42 5.75
CA PRO A 177 2.46 -18.25 6.46
C PRO A 177 3.11 -19.00 7.63
N ARG A 178 2.30 -19.31 8.65
CA ARG A 178 2.76 -19.95 9.89
C ARG A 178 2.31 -21.39 10.09
N ASP A 179 1.44 -21.89 9.20
CA ASP A 179 0.84 -23.23 9.32
C ASP A 179 1.21 -24.14 8.16
N SER A 180 1.06 -23.67 6.92
CA SER A 180 1.33 -24.45 5.72
C SER A 180 1.99 -23.62 4.62
N VAL A 181 2.59 -24.31 3.64
CA VAL A 181 3.19 -23.72 2.44
C VAL A 181 3.07 -24.68 1.25
N VAL A 182 2.78 -24.13 0.07
CA VAL A 182 2.78 -24.85 -1.20
C VAL A 182 4.13 -24.69 -1.89
N LEU A 183 4.79 -25.80 -2.20
CA LEU A 183 6.05 -25.83 -2.93
C LEU A 183 5.80 -26.00 -4.43
N TYR A 184 6.55 -25.26 -5.24
CA TYR A 184 6.54 -25.41 -6.70
C TYR A 184 7.41 -26.58 -7.11
N GLY A 185 6.77 -27.65 -7.62
CA GLY A 185 7.42 -28.91 -7.90
C GLY A 185 8.01 -29.52 -6.64
N ASP A 186 9.30 -29.82 -6.68
CA ASP A 186 10.04 -30.27 -5.51
C ASP A 186 10.57 -29.11 -4.66
N GLY A 187 10.47 -27.85 -5.10
CA GLY A 187 10.95 -26.66 -4.41
C GLY A 187 12.47 -26.51 -4.33
N ASN A 188 13.24 -27.29 -5.09
CA ASN A 188 14.72 -27.28 -5.07
C ASN A 188 15.34 -26.37 -6.14
N VAL A 189 14.57 -25.93 -7.13
CA VAL A 189 15.03 -24.99 -8.16
C VAL A 189 15.50 -23.70 -7.50
N LYS A 190 16.70 -23.26 -7.87
CA LYS A 190 17.32 -22.04 -7.33
C LYS A 190 16.74 -20.81 -8.01
N ALA A 191 16.55 -19.78 -7.20
CA ALA A 191 16.24 -18.42 -7.63
C ALA A 191 17.15 -17.44 -6.88
N ILE A 192 17.09 -16.17 -7.25
CA ILE A 192 17.96 -15.13 -6.68
C ILE A 192 17.08 -14.02 -6.14
N TYR A 193 17.17 -13.77 -4.84
CA TYR A 193 16.35 -12.78 -4.15
C TYR A 193 17.21 -11.60 -3.71
N VAL A 194 16.82 -10.39 -4.10
CA VAL A 194 17.59 -9.18 -3.77
C VAL A 194 16.69 -8.16 -3.10
N GLU A 195 17.15 -7.61 -1.99
CA GLU A 195 16.44 -6.54 -1.30
C GLU A 195 16.47 -5.27 -2.17
N GLU A 196 15.36 -4.55 -2.18
CA GLU A 196 15.12 -3.50 -3.17
C GLU A 196 15.96 -2.24 -2.95
N TYR A 197 16.40 -1.95 -1.72
CA TYR A 197 17.39 -0.91 -1.43
C TYR A 197 18.78 -1.31 -1.95
N ASP A 198 19.17 -2.59 -1.84
CA ASP A 198 20.42 -3.08 -2.42
C ASP A 198 20.38 -3.01 -3.96
N ILE A 199 19.25 -3.37 -4.59
CA ILE A 199 19.04 -3.18 -6.04
C ILE A 199 19.23 -1.72 -6.41
N ALA A 200 18.64 -0.80 -5.64
CA ALA A 200 18.78 0.62 -5.88
C ALA A 200 20.23 1.09 -5.72
N MET A 201 20.94 0.60 -4.71
CA MET A 201 22.34 0.95 -4.45
C MET A 201 23.27 0.49 -5.59
N TYR A 202 23.17 -0.77 -6.01
CA TYR A 202 23.94 -1.28 -7.14
C TYR A 202 23.63 -0.53 -8.44
N THR A 203 22.35 -0.21 -8.66
CA THR A 203 21.93 0.58 -9.82
C THR A 203 22.59 1.96 -9.81
N ILE A 204 22.53 2.69 -8.70
CA ILE A 204 23.14 4.02 -8.60
C ILE A 204 24.67 3.97 -8.71
N LYS A 205 25.33 2.98 -8.12
CA LYS A 205 26.79 2.82 -8.28
C LYS A 205 27.20 2.57 -9.73
N SER A 206 26.33 1.94 -10.53
CA SER A 206 26.62 1.65 -11.93
C SER A 206 26.60 2.85 -12.87
N ILE A 207 25.91 3.95 -12.52
CA ILE A 207 25.58 4.98 -13.52
C ILE A 207 26.79 5.79 -14.01
N ASP A 208 27.79 5.98 -13.15
CA ASP A 208 29.03 6.70 -13.46
C ASP A 208 30.22 5.74 -13.66
N ASP A 209 30.02 4.43 -13.50
CA ASP A 209 31.08 3.44 -13.70
C ASP A 209 31.29 3.22 -15.21
N PRO A 210 32.49 3.47 -15.76
CA PRO A 210 32.77 3.23 -17.17
C PRO A 210 32.71 1.74 -17.55
N ARG A 211 32.91 0.81 -16.60
CA ARG A 211 32.87 -0.64 -16.85
C ARG A 211 31.49 -1.10 -17.28
N THR A 212 30.44 -0.46 -16.77
CA THR A 212 29.03 -0.84 -17.02
C THR A 212 28.40 -0.16 -18.23
N LEU A 213 29.18 0.65 -18.96
CA LEU A 213 28.74 1.33 -20.18
C LEU A 213 28.44 0.31 -21.28
N ASN A 214 27.22 0.34 -21.80
CA ASN A 214 26.69 -0.54 -22.85
C ASN A 214 26.78 -2.03 -22.46
N LYS A 215 26.52 -2.34 -21.18
CA LYS A 215 26.56 -3.70 -20.63
C LYS A 215 25.27 -4.04 -19.89
N THR A 216 25.02 -5.35 -19.76
CA THR A 216 24.03 -5.87 -18.82
C THR A 216 24.71 -6.17 -17.49
N VAL A 217 24.23 -5.57 -16.41
CA VAL A 217 24.70 -5.81 -15.05
C VAL A 217 23.68 -6.71 -14.35
N TYR A 218 24.14 -7.87 -13.90
CA TYR A 218 23.38 -8.83 -13.12
C TYR A 218 23.66 -8.60 -11.64
N ILE A 219 22.64 -8.78 -10.79
CA ILE A 219 22.80 -8.71 -9.34
C ILE A 219 22.54 -10.09 -8.76
N ARG A 220 23.61 -10.89 -8.58
CA ARG A 220 23.55 -12.26 -8.07
C ARG A 220 24.37 -12.44 -6.79
N PRO A 221 23.90 -11.94 -5.63
CA PRO A 221 24.59 -12.14 -4.37
C PRO A 221 24.65 -13.64 -4.06
N PRO A 222 25.83 -14.25 -3.89
CA PRO A 222 25.95 -15.71 -3.76
C PRO A 222 25.15 -16.28 -2.58
N GLU A 223 25.08 -15.57 -1.46
CA GLU A 223 24.31 -15.96 -0.26
C GLU A 223 22.79 -15.91 -0.48
N ASN A 224 22.33 -15.25 -1.54
CA ASN A 224 20.93 -15.08 -1.85
C ASN A 224 20.42 -15.99 -2.97
N ILE A 225 21.26 -16.91 -3.45
CA ILE A 225 20.90 -17.93 -4.43
C ILE A 225 20.27 -19.11 -3.70
N LEU A 226 18.96 -19.02 -3.48
CA LEU A 226 18.19 -19.92 -2.64
C LEU A 226 17.05 -20.59 -3.41
N SER A 227 16.74 -21.82 -3.05
CA SER A 227 15.52 -22.50 -3.47
C SER A 227 14.36 -22.11 -2.57
N GLN A 228 13.13 -22.36 -3.02
CA GLN A 228 11.95 -22.13 -2.17
C GLN A 228 12.04 -22.94 -0.87
N ARG A 229 12.55 -24.19 -0.93
CA ARG A 229 12.75 -25.01 0.27
C ARG A 229 13.71 -24.38 1.27
N GLU A 230 14.83 -23.84 0.82
CA GLU A 230 15.79 -23.19 1.72
C GLU A 230 15.19 -21.93 2.34
N VAL A 231 14.41 -21.15 1.58
CA VAL A 231 13.65 -20.01 2.12
C VAL A 231 12.66 -20.45 3.20
N VAL A 232 11.89 -21.51 2.94
CA VAL A 232 10.96 -22.09 3.92
C VAL A 232 11.71 -22.56 5.18
N GLN A 233 12.85 -23.24 5.03
CA GLN A 233 13.65 -23.72 6.16
C GLN A 233 14.20 -22.56 7.01
N ILE A 234 14.65 -21.47 6.38
CA ILE A 234 15.06 -20.25 7.09
C ILE A 234 13.88 -19.72 7.91
N TRP A 235 12.69 -19.66 7.32
CA TRP A 235 11.50 -19.20 8.03
C TRP A 235 11.08 -20.12 9.18
N GLU A 236 11.04 -21.44 8.97
CA GLU A 236 10.75 -22.44 10.01
C GLU A 236 11.69 -22.33 11.21
N LYS A 237 12.98 -22.09 10.94
CA LYS A 237 13.99 -21.84 11.97
C LYS A 237 13.70 -20.54 12.75
N LEU A 238 13.24 -19.49 12.08
CA LEU A 238 12.91 -18.21 12.70
C LEU A 238 11.65 -18.30 13.58
N ILE A 239 10.63 -19.05 13.16
CA ILE A 239 9.39 -19.23 13.94
C ILE A 239 9.46 -20.38 14.95
N GLY A 240 10.51 -21.20 14.90
CA GLY A 240 10.67 -22.37 15.76
C GLY A 240 9.61 -23.46 15.53
N LYS A 241 9.02 -23.51 14.34
CA LYS A 241 7.92 -24.40 13.97
C LYS A 241 8.10 -24.87 12.54
N GLU A 242 7.87 -26.17 12.31
CA GLU A 242 7.82 -26.75 10.97
C GLU A 242 6.44 -26.51 10.34
N LEU A 243 6.42 -26.05 9.08
CA LEU A 243 5.21 -25.86 8.28
C LEU A 243 4.77 -27.18 7.63
N GLN A 244 3.46 -27.33 7.47
CA GLN A 244 2.89 -28.37 6.62
C GLN A 244 3.17 -28.04 5.15
N LYS A 245 3.92 -28.91 4.47
CA LYS A 245 4.36 -28.71 3.09
C LYS A 245 3.50 -29.53 2.14
N SER A 246 2.89 -28.89 1.16
CA SER A 246 2.32 -29.54 -0.02
C SER A 246 3.12 -29.15 -1.27
N SER A 247 2.86 -29.80 -2.40
CA SER A 247 3.53 -29.49 -3.67
C SER A 247 2.49 -29.34 -4.79
N ILE A 248 2.78 -28.46 -5.74
CA ILE A 248 2.03 -28.30 -6.99
C ILE A 248 2.94 -28.61 -8.18
N SER A 249 2.43 -29.34 -9.18
CA SER A 249 3.17 -29.62 -10.42
C SER A 249 3.20 -28.41 -11.37
N ALA A 250 4.10 -28.45 -12.34
CA ALA A 250 4.17 -27.43 -13.40
C ALA A 250 2.84 -27.33 -14.16
N GLU A 251 2.27 -28.48 -14.52
CA GLU A 251 1.00 -28.57 -15.24
C GLU A 251 -0.15 -28.04 -14.40
N GLN A 252 -0.18 -28.34 -13.09
CA GLN A 252 -1.19 -27.80 -12.19
C GLN A 252 -1.08 -26.28 -12.04
N LEU A 253 0.13 -25.73 -11.93
CA LEU A 253 0.34 -24.28 -11.91
C LEU A 253 -0.10 -23.63 -13.21
N LEU A 254 0.26 -24.19 -14.37
CA LEU A 254 -0.13 -23.62 -15.66
C LEU A 254 -1.63 -23.72 -15.91
N SER A 255 -2.27 -24.83 -15.56
CA SER A 255 -3.73 -24.99 -15.66
C SER A 255 -4.48 -24.02 -14.73
N SER A 256 -3.87 -23.59 -13.63
CA SER A 256 -4.48 -22.61 -12.73
C SER A 256 -4.69 -21.22 -13.34
N MET A 257 -4.07 -20.94 -14.49
CA MET A 257 -4.25 -19.71 -15.25
C MET A 257 -5.62 -19.61 -15.92
N GLU A 258 -6.31 -20.73 -16.14
CA GLU A 258 -7.60 -20.75 -16.83
C GLU A 258 -8.64 -19.92 -16.06
N GLY A 259 -9.29 -18.98 -16.76
CA GLY A 259 -10.29 -18.10 -16.14
C GLY A 259 -9.72 -16.92 -15.34
N GLN A 260 -8.40 -16.80 -15.21
CA GLN A 260 -7.76 -15.68 -14.51
C GLN A 260 -7.65 -14.41 -15.36
N PRO A 261 -7.61 -13.21 -14.74
CA PRO A 261 -7.25 -11.98 -15.45
C PRO A 261 -5.89 -12.10 -16.13
N TYR A 262 -5.75 -11.48 -17.31
CA TYR A 262 -4.55 -11.60 -18.15
C TYR A 262 -3.25 -11.27 -17.39
N GLU A 263 -3.28 -10.25 -16.54
CA GLU A 263 -2.15 -9.86 -15.70
C GLU A 263 -1.72 -10.92 -14.68
N GLN A 264 -2.68 -11.68 -14.14
CA GLN A 264 -2.37 -12.78 -13.22
C GLN A 264 -1.79 -13.96 -13.97
N GLN A 265 -2.29 -14.25 -15.18
CA GLN A 265 -1.71 -15.27 -16.05
C GLN A 265 -0.24 -14.94 -16.38
N VAL A 266 0.06 -13.67 -16.71
CA VAL A 266 1.45 -13.21 -16.93
C VAL A 266 2.32 -13.49 -15.71
N GLY A 267 1.83 -13.13 -14.51
CA GLY A 267 2.53 -13.40 -13.26
C GLY A 267 2.78 -14.89 -13.04
N ILE A 268 1.76 -15.74 -13.20
CA ILE A 268 1.87 -17.20 -13.04
C ILE A 268 2.92 -17.78 -14.00
N VAL A 269 2.95 -17.33 -15.26
CA VAL A 269 4.00 -17.74 -16.21
C VAL A 269 5.40 -17.32 -15.74
N HIS A 270 5.56 -16.11 -15.19
CA HIS A 270 6.86 -15.69 -14.64
C HIS A 270 7.26 -16.55 -13.44
N TYR A 271 6.33 -16.90 -12.54
CA TYR A 271 6.57 -17.85 -11.45
C TYR A 271 6.94 -19.23 -11.96
N TYR A 272 6.31 -19.71 -13.04
CA TYR A 272 6.68 -20.97 -13.68
C TYR A 272 8.16 -20.95 -14.13
N HIS A 273 8.59 -19.92 -14.86
CA HIS A 273 9.97 -19.81 -15.33
C HIS A 273 10.98 -19.68 -14.17
N VAL A 274 10.62 -18.99 -13.09
CA VAL A 274 11.50 -18.85 -11.91
C VAL A 274 11.58 -20.16 -11.11
N CYS A 275 10.43 -20.76 -10.79
CA CYS A 275 10.34 -21.83 -9.80
C CYS A 275 10.45 -23.25 -10.38
N PHE A 276 10.21 -23.43 -11.69
CA PHE A 276 10.34 -24.73 -12.36
C PHE A 276 11.51 -24.77 -13.33
N GLU A 277 11.68 -23.73 -14.16
CA GLU A 277 12.78 -23.69 -15.13
C GLU A 277 14.10 -23.20 -14.53
N GLY A 278 14.03 -22.40 -13.47
CA GLY A 278 15.21 -21.78 -12.85
C GLY A 278 15.85 -20.74 -13.76
N CYS A 279 15.04 -19.97 -14.50
CA CYS A 279 15.51 -19.03 -15.53
C CYS A 279 16.49 -17.95 -15.01
N LEU A 280 16.57 -17.77 -13.69
CA LEU A 280 17.50 -16.83 -13.04
C LEU A 280 18.88 -17.41 -12.79
N THR A 281 19.03 -18.74 -12.78
CA THR A 281 20.27 -19.45 -12.39
C THR A 281 20.70 -20.52 -13.39
N ASN A 282 19.90 -20.82 -14.42
CA ASN A 282 20.19 -21.84 -15.42
C ASN A 282 21.23 -21.42 -16.49
N PHE A 283 21.99 -20.36 -16.23
CA PHE A 283 23.00 -19.84 -17.13
C PHE A 283 24.13 -19.12 -16.40
N GLU A 284 25.32 -19.18 -17.01
CA GLU A 284 26.47 -18.38 -16.64
C GLU A 284 26.47 -17.00 -17.32
N ILE A 285 26.94 -15.99 -16.60
CA ILE A 285 27.09 -14.64 -17.15
C ILE A 285 28.20 -14.69 -18.21
N GLY A 286 27.87 -14.35 -19.46
CA GLY A 286 28.83 -14.30 -20.55
C GLY A 286 29.68 -13.02 -20.51
N GLU A 287 30.65 -12.90 -21.42
CA GLU A 287 31.62 -11.77 -21.47
C GLU A 287 30.97 -10.38 -21.63
N GLU A 288 29.76 -10.32 -22.17
CA GLU A 288 28.99 -9.08 -22.35
C GLU A 288 28.17 -8.68 -21.10
N GLY A 289 28.14 -9.56 -20.09
CA GLY A 289 27.50 -9.30 -18.80
C GLY A 289 28.51 -9.04 -17.70
N LEU A 290 28.08 -8.33 -16.66
CA LEU A 290 28.90 -8.06 -15.48
C LEU A 290 28.13 -8.42 -14.21
N GLU A 291 28.83 -8.91 -13.19
CA GLU A 291 28.24 -9.21 -11.89
C GLU A 291 28.44 -8.04 -10.91
N ALA A 292 27.34 -7.46 -10.42
CA ALA A 292 27.35 -6.28 -9.57
C ALA A 292 28.08 -6.53 -8.24
N CYS A 293 27.96 -7.74 -7.68
CA CYS A 293 28.59 -8.09 -6.40
C CYS A 293 30.12 -8.12 -6.50
N GLU A 294 30.68 -8.42 -7.68
CA GLU A 294 32.12 -8.36 -7.95
C GLU A 294 32.58 -6.92 -8.20
N LEU A 295 31.76 -6.12 -8.89
CA LEU A 295 32.07 -4.73 -9.19
C LEU A 295 32.04 -3.82 -7.96
N TYR A 296 31.15 -4.10 -7.00
CA TYR A 296 30.86 -3.27 -5.83
C TYR A 296 30.75 -4.11 -4.54
N PRO A 297 31.85 -4.75 -4.10
CA PRO A 297 31.83 -5.63 -2.93
C PRO A 297 31.46 -4.90 -1.62
N GLU A 298 31.55 -3.57 -1.59
CA GLU A 298 31.21 -2.76 -0.42
C GLU A 298 29.70 -2.66 -0.11
N VAL A 299 28.82 -2.98 -1.07
CA VAL A 299 27.36 -2.91 -0.87
C VAL A 299 26.85 -4.04 0.05
N ASN A 300 27.58 -5.15 0.15
CA ASN A 300 27.31 -6.30 1.02
C ASN A 300 25.82 -6.68 1.13
N ALA A 301 25.25 -7.16 0.02
CA ALA A 301 23.86 -7.59 -0.05
C ALA A 301 23.69 -8.97 0.61
N LYS A 302 23.20 -9.00 1.85
CA LYS A 302 22.88 -10.22 2.60
C LYS A 302 21.39 -10.29 2.95
N LEU A 303 20.75 -11.43 2.72
CA LEU A 303 19.37 -11.65 3.16
C LEU A 303 19.20 -11.67 4.68
N GLU A 304 20.21 -12.09 5.46
CA GLU A 304 20.14 -12.08 6.93
C GLU A 304 19.92 -10.66 7.50
N THR A 305 20.40 -9.63 6.79
CA THR A 305 20.14 -8.22 7.15
C THR A 305 18.73 -7.73 6.84
N PHE A 306 17.91 -8.49 6.09
CA PHE A 306 16.47 -8.23 5.95
C PHE A 306 15.75 -8.32 7.31
N SER A 307 16.30 -9.11 8.24
CA SER A 307 15.82 -9.22 9.63
C SER A 307 16.29 -8.06 10.53
N LEU A 308 17.41 -7.40 10.22
CA LEU A 308 18.05 -6.39 11.08
C LEU A 308 17.81 -4.93 10.66
N LYS A 309 17.52 -4.64 9.38
CA LYS A 309 17.23 -3.27 8.90
C LYS A 309 15.73 -2.89 8.96
N ASN A 310 14.85 -3.84 9.29
CA ASN A 310 13.39 -3.66 9.42
C ASN A 310 12.91 -3.57 10.89
N ASP A 311 13.73 -3.06 11.83
CA ASP A 311 13.36 -2.90 13.26
C ASP A 311 12.64 -4.14 13.85
N GLY A 312 13.18 -5.34 13.60
CA GLY A 312 12.55 -6.62 13.90
C GLY A 312 11.62 -6.63 15.13
N VAL A 313 10.31 -6.78 14.87
CA VAL A 313 9.58 -7.87 15.52
C VAL A 313 10.29 -9.14 15.05
N ILE A 314 11.30 -9.69 15.74
CA ILE A 314 11.38 -10.14 17.14
C ILE A 314 12.25 -9.23 18.03
N ARG A 315 11.71 -8.81 19.19
CA ARG A 315 12.32 -7.85 20.15
C ARG A 315 13.17 -8.48 21.30
N VAL A 316 14.07 -7.63 21.84
CA VAL A 316 14.30 -7.20 23.26
C VAL A 316 15.77 -7.31 23.73
N ARG A 317 16.46 -6.17 23.93
CA ARG A 317 16.90 -5.59 25.25
C ARG A 317 17.68 -4.29 25.07
N GLY A 318 17.45 -3.37 26.00
CA GLY A 318 17.75 -1.94 25.87
C GLY A 318 19.12 -1.49 26.35
N VAL A 319 19.42 -0.23 26.01
CA VAL A 319 20.35 0.65 26.73
C VAL A 319 19.79 2.09 26.67
N HIS A 320 19.86 2.77 27.81
CA HIS A 320 19.28 4.07 28.12
C HIS A 320 19.69 5.22 27.18
N ALA A 321 18.71 6.05 26.81
CA ALA A 321 18.95 7.44 26.44
C ALA A 321 18.78 8.34 27.67
N SER A 322 19.86 9.01 28.03
CA SER A 322 19.98 9.99 29.10
C SER A 322 19.04 11.19 28.91
N SER A 323 18.38 11.56 30.00
CA SER A 323 17.51 12.71 30.17
C SER A 323 18.20 14.05 29.91
N VAL A 324 17.57 14.93 29.11
CA VAL A 324 17.79 16.38 29.20
C VAL A 324 16.43 17.08 29.18
N ALA A 325 16.10 17.75 30.28
CA ALA A 325 14.84 18.44 30.53
C ALA A 325 14.73 19.77 29.75
N PRO A 326 13.52 20.22 29.37
CA PRO A 326 13.31 21.57 28.85
C PRO A 326 13.08 22.59 29.97
N ARG A 327 13.70 23.76 29.83
CA ARG A 327 13.54 24.94 30.70
C ARG A 327 12.18 25.60 30.49
N ASN A 328 11.51 25.89 31.61
CA ASN A 328 10.29 26.68 31.75
C ASN A 328 10.38 28.08 31.08
N ARG A 329 9.31 28.45 30.36
CA ARG A 329 8.84 29.84 30.29
C ARG A 329 7.33 29.87 30.51
N LYS A 330 6.94 30.49 31.62
CA LYS A 330 5.56 30.84 31.99
C LYS A 330 4.95 31.77 30.95
N LEU A 331 3.69 31.53 30.57
CA LEU A 331 2.79 32.62 30.24
C LEU A 331 1.39 32.36 30.84
N SER A 332 0.89 33.46 31.41
CA SER A 332 -0.33 33.73 32.18
C SER A 332 -1.62 33.02 31.77
N THR A 333 -2.30 32.50 32.80
CA THR A 333 -3.71 32.10 32.83
C THR A 333 -4.63 33.31 32.94
N CYS A 334 -5.74 33.31 32.20
CA CYS A 334 -6.95 34.06 32.54
C CYS A 334 -8.13 33.08 32.51
N SER A 335 -8.69 32.83 33.69
CA SER A 335 -9.93 32.11 33.92
C SER A 335 -11.10 33.08 33.78
N ALA A 336 -12.13 32.71 33.02
CA ALA A 336 -13.47 33.27 33.19
C ALA A 336 -14.43 32.10 33.39
N SER A 337 -15.05 32.10 34.55
CA SER A 337 -16.12 31.20 34.97
C SER A 337 -17.48 31.85 34.76
N ARG A 338 -18.51 30.99 34.61
CA ARG A 338 -19.95 31.21 34.83
C ARG A 338 -20.74 31.83 33.67
N ASP A 339 -21.97 31.46 33.36
CA ASP A 339 -23.04 30.75 34.11
C ASP A 339 -23.94 29.95 33.15
N GLY A 340 -24.69 28.99 33.71
CA GLY A 340 -25.55 28.08 32.97
C GLY A 340 -26.89 28.67 32.53
N ASN A 341 -27.39 28.14 31.42
CA ASN A 341 -28.81 27.88 31.19
C ASN A 341 -28.94 26.78 30.12
N ALA A 342 -29.82 25.83 30.39
CA ALA A 342 -30.01 24.62 29.60
C ALA A 342 -30.55 24.92 28.18
N SER A 343 -29.68 24.76 27.20
CA SER A 343 -30.02 24.34 25.84
C SER A 343 -29.13 23.13 25.55
N VAL A 344 -29.71 22.02 25.07
CA VAL A 344 -28.99 20.78 24.77
C VAL A 344 -27.74 21.11 23.94
N GLU A 345 -26.56 21.07 24.56
CA GLU A 345 -25.28 21.31 23.91
C GLU A 345 -25.03 20.16 22.93
N THR A 346 -25.39 20.36 21.67
CA THR A 346 -25.14 19.44 20.55
C THR A 346 -23.67 19.44 20.10
N ASP A 347 -22.76 20.00 20.92
CA ASP A 347 -21.38 20.27 20.55
C ASP A 347 -20.41 19.36 21.32
N ALA A 348 -20.30 18.10 20.88
CA ALA A 348 -19.38 17.15 21.51
C ALA A 348 -17.92 17.68 21.46
N PRO A 349 -17.16 17.61 22.57
CA PRO A 349 -15.75 17.96 22.58
C PRO A 349 -14.91 16.86 21.94
N PHE A 350 -13.68 17.17 21.52
CA PHE A 350 -12.73 16.15 21.05
C PHE A 350 -12.39 15.18 22.19
N PRO A 351 -12.46 13.85 21.98
CA PRO A 351 -12.32 12.87 23.05
C PRO A 351 -10.90 12.85 23.66
N ALA A 352 -10.81 12.61 24.96
CA ALA A 352 -9.54 12.50 25.66
C ALA A 352 -8.87 11.11 25.50
N ASP A 353 -9.68 10.07 25.31
CA ASP A 353 -9.26 8.67 25.13
C ASP A 353 -10.31 7.87 24.34
N TYR A 354 -9.99 6.60 24.05
CA TYR A 354 -10.90 5.71 23.30
C TYR A 354 -12.20 5.39 24.04
N SER A 355 -12.22 5.41 25.37
CA SER A 355 -13.46 5.14 26.10
C SER A 355 -14.46 6.29 25.94
N GLU A 356 -13.98 7.53 26.04
CA GLU A 356 -14.80 8.71 25.75
C GLU A 356 -15.23 8.74 24.28
N LEU A 357 -14.31 8.45 23.35
CA LEU A 357 -14.62 8.34 21.92
C LEU A 357 -15.76 7.35 21.66
N LEU A 358 -15.69 6.14 22.21
CA LEU A 358 -16.68 5.10 21.98
C LEU A 358 -18.05 5.45 22.59
N GLU A 359 -18.07 6.16 23.73
CA GLU A 359 -19.33 6.66 24.29
C GLU A 359 -19.93 7.76 23.41
N GLN A 360 -19.12 8.70 22.92
CA GLN A 360 -19.58 9.73 21.98
C GLN A 360 -20.11 9.11 20.68
N ALA A 361 -19.40 8.13 20.11
CA ALA A 361 -19.83 7.41 18.91
C ALA A 361 -21.16 6.66 19.13
N LYS A 362 -21.35 6.04 20.30
CA LYS A 362 -22.62 5.39 20.67
C LYS A 362 -23.77 6.39 20.75
N VAL A 363 -23.55 7.55 21.39
CA VAL A 363 -24.57 8.59 21.47
C VAL A 363 -24.94 9.08 20.08
N ALA A 364 -23.95 9.36 19.24
CA ALA A 364 -24.13 9.79 17.85
C ALA A 364 -24.93 8.76 17.03
N VAL A 365 -24.60 7.47 17.14
CA VAL A 365 -25.34 6.38 16.48
C VAL A 365 -26.78 6.29 16.97
N ASN A 366 -27.01 6.36 18.29
CA ASN A 366 -28.38 6.32 18.83
C ASN A 366 -29.23 7.50 18.37
N LEU A 367 -28.64 8.69 18.24
CA LEU A 367 -29.32 9.87 17.69
C LEU A 367 -29.60 9.67 16.20
N ALA A 368 -28.62 9.22 15.40
CA ALA A 368 -28.83 8.94 13.99
C ALA A 368 -29.89 7.85 13.74
N MET A 369 -29.95 6.82 14.59
CA MET A 369 -31.00 5.80 14.53
C MET A 369 -32.40 6.35 14.85
N LYS A 370 -32.53 7.27 15.82
CA LYS A 370 -33.77 8.02 16.07
C LYS A 370 -34.14 8.91 14.88
N ASP A 371 -33.10 9.46 14.26
CA ASP A 371 -33.00 10.10 12.94
C ASP A 371 -33.58 9.29 11.75
N ASN A 372 -33.89 8.01 11.96
CA ASN A 372 -34.17 7.01 10.92
C ASN A 372 -33.04 6.85 9.89
N ARG A 373 -31.79 7.19 10.23
CA ARG A 373 -30.62 6.93 9.37
C ARG A 373 -30.33 5.43 9.33
N GLN A 374 -30.37 4.84 8.13
CA GLN A 374 -30.15 3.41 7.95
C GLN A 374 -28.70 3.05 7.67
N LEU A 375 -27.97 3.92 6.99
CA LEU A 375 -26.62 3.68 6.52
C LEU A 375 -25.68 4.69 7.18
N MET A 376 -24.78 4.19 8.02
CA MET A 376 -23.95 5.02 8.89
C MET A 376 -22.47 4.67 8.74
N GLU A 377 -21.62 5.67 8.91
CA GLU A 377 -20.16 5.54 8.89
C GLU A 377 -19.55 6.05 10.19
N ILE A 378 -18.65 5.26 10.75
CA ILE A 378 -17.78 5.62 11.87
C ILE A 378 -16.34 5.49 11.39
N GLU A 379 -15.53 6.55 11.52
CA GLU A 379 -14.12 6.52 11.14
C GLU A 379 -13.25 7.29 12.13
N PHE A 380 -12.18 6.67 12.61
CA PHE A 380 -11.22 7.31 13.51
C PHE A 380 -9.89 6.54 13.56
N PRO A 381 -8.78 7.18 13.94
CA PRO A 381 -7.48 6.52 14.01
C PRO A 381 -7.45 5.41 15.08
N THR A 382 -6.89 4.26 14.74
CA THR A 382 -6.76 3.08 15.61
C THR A 382 -5.42 3.05 16.37
N ALA A 383 -4.33 3.53 15.74
CA ALA A 383 -2.99 3.61 16.35
C ALA A 383 -2.79 4.78 17.34
N GLY A 384 -3.85 5.26 17.99
CA GLY A 384 -3.88 6.39 18.92
C GLY A 384 -4.63 7.61 18.40
N LEU A 385 -5.34 8.34 19.27
CA LEU A 385 -6.17 9.51 18.88
C LEU A 385 -5.42 10.65 18.18
N GLY A 386 -4.09 10.71 18.32
CA GLY A 386 -3.24 11.70 17.66
C GLY A 386 -2.47 11.16 16.45
N SER A 387 -2.61 9.87 16.13
CA SER A 387 -1.96 9.29 14.96
C SER A 387 -2.66 9.77 13.68
N VAL A 388 -1.93 9.82 12.58
CA VAL A 388 -2.51 10.10 11.27
C VAL A 388 -2.61 8.82 10.44
N PRO A 389 -3.43 8.78 9.38
CA PRO A 389 -3.48 7.62 8.50
C PRO A 389 -2.09 7.19 8.03
N GLY A 390 -1.77 5.90 8.19
CA GLY A 390 -0.47 5.31 7.87
C GLY A 390 0.58 5.33 8.99
N ASP A 391 0.25 5.84 10.19
CA ASP A 391 1.14 5.76 11.36
C ASP A 391 1.12 4.39 12.06
N GLY A 392 0.07 3.59 11.88
CA GLY A 392 -0.01 2.24 12.40
C GLY A 392 0.48 1.19 11.39
N GLU A 393 0.86 0.04 11.92
CA GLU A 393 1.15 -1.15 11.12
C GLU A 393 -0.16 -1.91 10.87
N GLY A 394 -0.52 -2.17 9.62
CA GLY A 394 -1.87 -2.66 9.25
C GLY A 394 -2.39 -3.86 10.06
N GLY A 395 -1.53 -4.79 10.49
CA GLY A 395 -1.96 -5.93 11.34
C GLY A 395 -2.29 -5.57 12.80
N ILE A 396 -1.62 -4.54 13.35
CA ILE A 396 -1.91 -4.00 14.68
C ILE A 396 -3.22 -3.21 14.61
N GLU A 397 -3.39 -2.39 13.56
CA GLU A 397 -4.60 -1.60 13.34
C GLU A 397 -5.85 -2.48 13.22
N MET A 398 -5.78 -3.65 12.56
CA MET A 398 -6.90 -4.58 12.47
C MET A 398 -7.28 -5.20 13.82
N THR A 399 -6.29 -5.66 14.59
CA THR A 399 -6.55 -6.26 15.92
C THR A 399 -7.11 -5.21 16.89
N GLU A 400 -6.56 -3.99 16.85
CA GLU A 400 -7.08 -2.85 17.62
C GLU A 400 -8.49 -2.45 17.17
N SER A 401 -8.74 -2.41 15.85
CA SER A 401 -10.07 -2.13 15.29
C SER A 401 -11.09 -3.20 15.73
N MET A 402 -10.74 -4.49 15.71
CA MET A 402 -11.58 -5.57 16.24
C MET A 402 -11.92 -5.35 17.72
N GLN A 403 -10.94 -4.98 18.56
CA GLN A 403 -11.14 -4.67 19.97
C GLN A 403 -12.07 -3.48 20.16
N LEU A 404 -11.84 -2.40 19.43
CA LEU A 404 -12.67 -1.19 19.47
C LEU A 404 -14.10 -1.46 19.00
N ILE A 405 -14.29 -2.29 17.97
CA ILE A 405 -15.60 -2.73 17.51
C ILE A 405 -16.31 -3.56 18.58
N ARG A 406 -15.60 -4.49 19.23
CA ARG A 406 -16.16 -5.27 20.33
C ARG A 406 -16.64 -4.38 21.46
N GLU A 407 -15.75 -3.49 21.89
CA GLU A 407 -16.00 -2.51 22.94
C GLU A 407 -17.15 -1.55 22.60
N PHE A 408 -17.25 -1.15 21.34
CA PHE A 408 -18.36 -0.35 20.83
C PHE A 408 -19.67 -1.13 20.88
N CYS A 409 -19.67 -2.38 20.41
CA CYS A 409 -20.82 -3.28 20.44
C CYS A 409 -21.34 -3.50 21.87
N ASP A 410 -20.45 -3.72 22.83
CA ASP A 410 -20.81 -3.91 24.24
C ASP A 410 -21.48 -2.67 24.86
N ARG A 411 -21.18 -1.48 24.35
CA ARG A 411 -21.78 -0.22 24.80
C ARG A 411 -23.07 0.11 24.06
N LEU A 412 -23.16 -0.22 22.77
CA LEU A 412 -24.30 0.12 21.91
C LEU A 412 -25.45 -0.89 22.02
N ILE A 413 -25.14 -2.19 22.06
CA ILE A 413 -26.12 -3.26 21.86
C ILE A 413 -26.66 -3.70 23.22
N ILE A 414 -27.95 -3.47 23.45
CA ILE A 414 -28.64 -3.99 24.62
C ILE A 414 -28.72 -5.52 24.57
N PRO A 415 -28.71 -6.23 25.72
CA PRO A 415 -28.67 -7.70 25.77
C PRO A 415 -29.71 -8.40 24.89
N GLU A 416 -30.92 -7.84 24.78
CA GLU A 416 -32.03 -8.41 23.99
C GLU A 416 -31.79 -8.38 22.48
N LYS A 417 -30.88 -7.50 22.01
CA LYS A 417 -30.56 -7.31 20.59
C LYS A 417 -29.25 -7.95 20.15
N VAL A 418 -28.51 -8.58 21.07
CA VAL A 418 -27.21 -9.22 20.78
C VAL A 418 -27.36 -10.30 19.70
N THR A 419 -28.37 -11.16 19.82
CA THR A 419 -28.63 -12.24 18.84
C THR A 419 -29.29 -11.73 17.54
N ARG A 420 -29.70 -10.46 17.50
CA ARG A 420 -30.24 -9.76 16.32
C ARG A 420 -29.21 -8.85 15.66
N THR A 421 -27.97 -8.82 16.17
CA THR A 421 -26.88 -8.05 15.59
C THR A 421 -25.88 -8.98 14.94
N ARG A 422 -25.49 -8.66 13.69
CA ARG A 422 -24.49 -9.41 12.93
C ARG A 422 -23.34 -8.51 12.53
N ILE A 423 -22.13 -8.99 12.78
CA ILE A 423 -20.88 -8.33 12.41
C ILE A 423 -20.29 -9.07 11.22
N PHE A 424 -20.02 -8.33 10.15
CA PHE A 424 -19.33 -8.81 8.97
C PHE A 424 -17.86 -8.36 9.02
N PHE A 425 -16.95 -9.32 9.04
CA PHE A 425 -15.53 -9.10 8.81
C PHE A 425 -15.21 -9.19 7.31
N PRO A 426 -14.07 -8.66 6.85
CA PRO A 426 -13.69 -8.78 5.45
C PRO A 426 -13.70 -10.24 4.98
N GLU A 427 -12.96 -11.11 5.68
CA GLU A 427 -12.77 -12.52 5.28
C GLU A 427 -13.16 -13.56 6.35
N ALA A 428 -13.37 -14.81 5.93
CA ALA A 428 -13.72 -15.90 6.84
C ALA A 428 -12.64 -16.21 7.88
N ASN A 429 -11.37 -16.12 7.52
CA ASN A 429 -10.24 -16.36 8.44
C ASN A 429 -10.26 -15.35 9.60
N GLU A 430 -10.64 -14.10 9.32
CA GLU A 430 -10.81 -13.07 10.35
C GLU A 430 -11.96 -13.36 11.29
N VAL A 431 -13.05 -13.95 10.79
CA VAL A 431 -14.15 -14.41 11.64
C VAL A 431 -13.68 -15.49 12.60
N ASP A 432 -12.92 -16.46 12.11
CA ASP A 432 -12.41 -17.54 12.95
C ASP A 432 -11.41 -17.02 13.99
N PHE A 433 -10.53 -16.10 13.59
CA PHE A 433 -9.66 -15.39 14.52
C PHE A 433 -10.45 -14.59 15.57
N ALA A 434 -11.46 -13.82 15.16
CA ALA A 434 -12.29 -13.02 16.05
C ALA A 434 -13.02 -13.90 17.07
N ARG A 435 -13.58 -15.04 16.64
CA ARG A 435 -14.23 -16.03 17.52
C ARG A 435 -13.30 -16.62 18.56
N GLN A 436 -12.03 -16.85 18.19
CA GLN A 436 -11.03 -17.44 19.08
C GLN A 436 -10.37 -16.41 20.00
N SER A 437 -10.47 -15.12 19.68
CA SER A 437 -9.79 -14.02 20.38
C SER A 437 -10.78 -13.03 21.02
N VAL A 438 -10.94 -11.84 20.42
CA VAL A 438 -11.64 -10.67 20.96
C VAL A 438 -13.13 -10.93 21.20
N PHE A 439 -13.75 -11.79 20.38
CA PHE A 439 -15.16 -12.16 20.49
C PHE A 439 -15.37 -13.54 21.11
N SER A 440 -14.36 -14.11 21.76
CA SER A 440 -14.51 -15.37 22.50
C SER A 440 -15.58 -15.24 23.59
N GLY A 441 -16.52 -16.18 23.63
CA GLY A 441 -17.66 -16.17 24.55
C GLY A 441 -18.78 -15.16 24.20
N SER A 442 -18.66 -14.42 23.10
CA SER A 442 -19.69 -13.51 22.61
C SER A 442 -20.92 -14.24 22.05
N SER A 443 -22.12 -13.70 22.30
CA SER A 443 -23.35 -14.12 21.62
C SER A 443 -23.64 -13.34 20.32
N LEU A 444 -22.79 -12.37 19.94
CA LEU A 444 -22.90 -11.64 18.68
C LEU A 444 -22.68 -12.60 17.50
N LYS A 445 -23.51 -12.47 16.46
CA LYS A 445 -23.35 -13.25 15.23
C LYS A 445 -22.19 -12.68 14.42
N LEU A 446 -21.19 -13.49 14.11
CA LEU A 446 -20.05 -13.10 13.28
C LEU A 446 -20.12 -13.84 11.94
N ASP A 447 -19.95 -13.09 10.86
CA ASP A 447 -19.97 -13.54 9.48
C ASP A 447 -18.94 -12.75 8.67
N TYR A 448 -18.81 -13.02 7.38
CA TYR A 448 -17.81 -12.40 6.52
C TYR A 448 -18.38 -11.92 5.18
N LEU A 449 -17.74 -10.92 4.59
CA LEU A 449 -18.10 -10.38 3.29
C LEU A 449 -17.62 -11.29 2.16
N THR A 450 -16.37 -11.75 2.23
CA THR A 450 -15.73 -12.59 1.20
C THR A 450 -15.26 -13.93 1.79
N LYS A 451 -15.42 -15.01 1.03
CA LYS A 451 -14.96 -16.34 1.42
C LYS A 451 -13.58 -16.57 0.81
N PRO A 452 -12.55 -16.96 1.59
CA PRO A 452 -11.37 -17.57 1.01
C PRO A 452 -11.80 -18.86 0.31
N SER A 453 -11.83 -18.86 -1.01
CA SER A 453 -11.92 -20.10 -1.77
C SER A 453 -10.53 -20.75 -1.71
N PHE A 454 -10.46 -22.08 -1.57
CA PHE A 454 -9.20 -22.83 -1.64
C PHE A 454 -8.48 -22.64 -3.00
N PHE A 455 -9.17 -21.99 -3.96
CA PHE A 455 -8.70 -21.59 -5.27
C PHE A 455 -8.48 -20.05 -5.39
N GLU A 456 -8.55 -19.28 -4.30
CA GLU A 456 -8.24 -17.84 -4.30
C GLU A 456 -6.74 -17.56 -4.38
N ASP A 457 -5.89 -18.48 -3.92
CA ASP A 457 -4.45 -18.48 -4.27
C ASP A 457 -4.22 -18.57 -5.79
N PHE A 458 -5.28 -18.89 -6.54
CA PHE A 458 -5.35 -18.94 -8.00
C PHE A 458 -6.41 -18.01 -8.59
N GLY A 459 -6.96 -17.03 -7.84
CA GLY A 459 -7.88 -16.00 -8.33
C GLY A 459 -9.31 -16.45 -8.73
N PHE A 460 -9.79 -17.61 -8.28
CA PHE A 460 -11.19 -18.00 -8.44
C PHE A 460 -12.04 -17.52 -7.25
N VAL A 461 -12.84 -16.46 -7.47
CA VAL A 461 -13.81 -15.97 -6.47
C VAL A 461 -15.14 -16.72 -6.62
N GLU A 462 -15.47 -17.56 -5.64
CA GLU A 462 -16.83 -18.09 -5.49
C GLU A 462 -17.70 -16.95 -4.93
N LYS A 463 -18.46 -16.29 -5.80
CA LYS A 463 -19.24 -15.10 -5.43
C LYS A 463 -20.31 -15.47 -4.42
N VAL A 464 -20.11 -15.15 -3.14
CA VAL A 464 -21.12 -15.41 -2.11
C VAL A 464 -22.20 -14.35 -2.16
N LYS A 465 -23.45 -14.78 -2.26
CA LYS A 465 -24.61 -13.91 -2.23
C LYS A 465 -24.93 -13.49 -0.79
N MET A 466 -25.04 -12.19 -0.53
CA MET A 466 -25.26 -11.67 0.83
C MET A 466 -26.64 -12.06 1.39
N SER A 467 -27.64 -12.22 0.53
CA SER A 467 -28.97 -12.72 0.91
C SER A 467 -28.94 -14.05 1.67
N ASP A 468 -27.94 -14.90 1.42
CA ASP A 468 -27.86 -16.23 2.00
C ASP A 468 -27.18 -16.23 3.38
N ARG A 469 -26.48 -15.14 3.71
CA ARG A 469 -25.78 -14.95 5.00
C ARG A 469 -26.62 -14.20 6.02
N VAL A 470 -27.53 -13.35 5.55
CA VAL A 470 -28.44 -12.59 6.40
C VAL A 470 -29.63 -13.43 6.80
N LYS A 471 -30.06 -13.31 8.06
CA LYS A 471 -31.28 -13.97 8.56
C LYS A 471 -32.42 -12.96 8.76
N THR A 472 -33.66 -13.45 8.78
CA THR A 472 -34.84 -12.59 8.89
C THR A 472 -34.87 -11.82 10.20
N GLU A 473 -34.40 -12.43 11.29
CA GLU A 473 -34.35 -11.83 12.63
C GLU A 473 -33.21 -10.82 12.85
N ASP A 474 -32.30 -10.64 11.89
CA ASP A 474 -31.23 -9.65 12.02
C ASP A 474 -31.83 -8.23 11.91
N GLU A 475 -31.44 -7.33 12.82
CA GLU A 475 -31.91 -5.93 12.90
C GLU A 475 -30.78 -4.92 12.64
N LEU A 476 -29.55 -5.25 13.05
CA LEU A 476 -28.37 -4.39 12.94
C LEU A 476 -27.23 -5.16 12.30
N PHE A 477 -26.64 -4.54 11.28
CA PHE A 477 -25.41 -5.01 10.65
C PHE A 477 -24.28 -4.05 10.96
N LEU A 478 -23.13 -4.58 11.36
CA LEU A 478 -21.88 -3.83 11.47
C LEU A 478 -20.86 -4.44 10.53
N VAL A 479 -20.22 -3.63 9.71
CA VAL A 479 -19.14 -4.06 8.81
C VAL A 479 -17.82 -3.54 9.35
N ALA A 480 -16.93 -4.45 9.67
CA ALA A 480 -15.61 -4.17 10.20
C ALA A 480 -14.63 -3.89 9.05
N TYR A 481 -14.15 -2.65 8.98
CA TYR A 481 -13.00 -2.19 8.19
C TYR A 481 -12.87 -2.75 6.75
N PRO A 482 -13.85 -2.53 5.87
CA PRO A 482 -13.88 -3.09 4.51
C PRO A 482 -12.96 -2.34 3.52
N TYR A 483 -11.68 -2.21 3.82
CA TYR A 483 -10.70 -1.47 3.00
C TYR A 483 -9.53 -2.30 2.47
N PHE A 484 -9.42 -3.58 2.82
CA PHE A 484 -8.27 -4.40 2.43
C PHE A 484 -8.35 -4.77 0.94
N ASN A 485 -9.56 -5.12 0.48
CA ASN A 485 -9.86 -5.41 -0.91
C ASN A 485 -10.95 -4.47 -1.43
N VAL A 486 -10.76 -3.93 -2.63
CA VAL A 486 -11.76 -3.11 -3.34
C VAL A 486 -13.10 -3.82 -3.55
N ASN A 487 -13.12 -5.15 -3.52
CA ASN A 487 -14.35 -5.93 -3.61
C ASN A 487 -15.17 -5.89 -2.32
N GLU A 488 -14.57 -5.67 -1.14
CA GLU A 488 -15.28 -5.66 0.14
C GLU A 488 -16.35 -4.57 0.15
N ILE A 489 -16.00 -3.33 -0.20
CA ILE A 489 -16.96 -2.23 -0.25
C ILE A 489 -18.06 -2.43 -1.31
N LEU A 490 -17.77 -3.17 -2.39
CA LEU A 490 -18.79 -3.57 -3.37
C LEU A 490 -19.77 -4.57 -2.78
N VAL A 491 -19.29 -5.51 -1.96
CA VAL A 491 -20.12 -6.46 -1.23
C VAL A 491 -20.93 -5.75 -0.13
N VAL A 492 -20.38 -4.70 0.50
CA VAL A 492 -21.14 -3.86 1.43
C VAL A 492 -22.29 -3.14 0.74
N GLU A 493 -22.09 -2.65 -0.49
CA GLU A 493 -23.18 -2.09 -1.30
C GLU A 493 -24.25 -3.16 -1.62
N GLU A 494 -23.83 -4.39 -1.96
CA GLU A 494 -24.73 -5.52 -2.19
C GLU A 494 -25.54 -5.87 -0.93
N LEU A 495 -24.89 -5.97 0.23
CA LEU A 495 -25.52 -6.19 1.53
C LEU A 495 -26.55 -5.10 1.84
N TYR A 496 -26.21 -3.83 1.58
CA TYR A 496 -27.16 -2.72 1.77
C TYR A 496 -28.39 -2.89 0.88
N LYS A 497 -28.19 -3.13 -0.43
CA LYS A 497 -29.28 -3.27 -1.40
C LYS A 497 -30.18 -4.46 -1.10
N GLU A 498 -29.62 -5.59 -0.70
CA GLU A 498 -30.36 -6.85 -0.51
C GLU A 498 -31.00 -6.96 0.86
N ALA A 499 -30.35 -6.45 1.91
CA ALA A 499 -30.76 -6.72 3.29
C ALA A 499 -31.27 -5.51 4.05
N VAL A 500 -30.94 -4.28 3.64
CA VAL A 500 -31.16 -3.05 4.43
C VAL A 500 -32.15 -2.12 3.75
N LEU A 501 -31.93 -1.85 2.47
CA LEU A 501 -32.79 -0.97 1.67
C LEU A 501 -34.23 -1.47 1.71
N ASN A 502 -35.19 -0.56 1.97
CA ASN A 502 -36.62 -0.85 2.13
C ASN A 502 -36.99 -1.74 3.33
N THR A 503 -36.12 -1.85 4.32
CA THR A 503 -36.41 -2.52 5.60
C THR A 503 -36.25 -1.54 6.77
N GLU A 504 -36.50 -1.98 8.00
CA GLU A 504 -36.15 -1.19 9.20
C GLU A 504 -34.70 -1.40 9.67
N ARG A 505 -33.97 -2.32 9.04
CA ARG A 505 -32.60 -2.69 9.45
C ARG A 505 -31.64 -1.53 9.26
N LYS A 506 -30.54 -1.56 10.02
CA LYS A 506 -29.48 -0.54 10.00
C LYS A 506 -28.14 -1.19 9.66
N LEU A 507 -27.28 -0.45 8.98
CA LEU A 507 -25.92 -0.85 8.57
C LEU A 507 -24.93 0.22 9.02
N ILE A 508 -23.92 -0.19 9.79
CA ILE A 508 -22.81 0.66 10.24
C ILE A 508 -21.53 0.14 9.60
N VAL A 509 -20.82 1.00 8.88
CA VAL A 509 -19.46 0.73 8.40
C VAL A 509 -18.47 1.35 9.38
N PHE A 510 -17.55 0.55 9.89
CA PHE A 510 -16.61 0.95 10.93
C PHE A 510 -15.18 0.96 10.37
N ASN A 511 -14.51 2.11 10.40
CA ASN A 511 -13.15 2.33 9.88
C ASN A 511 -12.95 1.80 8.45
N GLY A 512 -13.77 2.25 7.49
CA GLY A 512 -13.75 1.73 6.11
C GLY A 512 -12.79 2.39 5.14
N GLU A 513 -11.96 3.34 5.59
CA GLU A 513 -11.08 4.19 4.74
C GLU A 513 -11.80 4.76 3.50
N LEU A 514 -13.07 5.16 3.65
CA LEU A 514 -13.92 5.50 2.51
C LEU A 514 -13.43 6.78 1.79
N ASP A 515 -12.59 7.57 2.45
CA ASP A 515 -11.95 8.75 1.88
C ASP A 515 -11.03 8.44 0.70
N ARG A 516 -10.44 7.24 0.64
CA ARG A 516 -9.68 6.80 -0.55
C ARG A 516 -10.60 6.74 -1.77
N ILE A 517 -11.80 6.21 -1.58
CA ILE A 517 -12.80 6.12 -2.65
C ILE A 517 -13.34 7.52 -2.98
N ARG A 518 -13.69 8.34 -1.97
CA ARG A 518 -14.21 9.71 -2.16
C ARG A 518 -13.22 10.64 -2.85
N SER A 519 -11.92 10.51 -2.57
CA SER A 519 -10.87 11.35 -3.15
C SER A 519 -10.51 10.99 -4.60
N GLY A 520 -11.05 9.89 -5.13
CA GLY A 520 -10.74 9.42 -6.47
C GLY A 520 -9.39 8.70 -6.57
N TYR A 521 -8.86 8.17 -5.45
CA TYR A 521 -7.67 7.32 -5.43
C TYR A 521 -7.79 6.17 -6.44
N TYR A 522 -8.99 5.60 -6.58
CA TYR A 522 -9.34 4.63 -7.61
C TYR A 522 -9.95 5.35 -8.82
N PRO A 523 -9.22 5.50 -9.95
CA PRO A 523 -9.76 6.23 -11.09
C PRO A 523 -10.97 5.49 -11.67
N PRO A 524 -12.13 6.16 -11.86
CA PRO A 524 -13.36 5.51 -12.33
C PRO A 524 -13.24 4.76 -13.66
N PHE A 525 -12.27 5.12 -14.51
CA PHE A 525 -11.99 4.42 -15.76
C PHE A 525 -11.49 2.98 -15.53
N PHE A 526 -10.69 2.75 -14.49
CA PHE A 526 -10.15 1.43 -14.14
C PHE A 526 -11.04 0.68 -13.15
N TYR A 527 -11.77 1.41 -12.30
CA TYR A 527 -12.68 0.86 -11.31
C TYR A 527 -14.08 1.45 -11.49
N PRO A 528 -14.79 1.13 -12.60
CA PRO A 528 -16.07 1.74 -12.92
C PRO A 528 -17.12 1.50 -11.83
N LYS A 529 -17.05 0.34 -11.15
CA LYS A 529 -17.93 0.02 -10.02
C LYS A 529 -17.66 0.91 -8.81
N LEU A 530 -16.40 1.12 -8.41
CA LEU A 530 -16.05 2.03 -7.31
C LEU A 530 -16.36 3.49 -7.67
N GLY A 531 -16.06 3.88 -8.91
CA GLY A 531 -16.45 5.19 -9.43
C GLY A 531 -17.96 5.41 -9.38
N ALA A 532 -18.77 4.37 -9.63
CA ALA A 532 -20.21 4.43 -9.43
C ALA A 532 -20.57 4.61 -7.94
N LEU A 533 -19.93 3.89 -7.01
CA LEU A 533 -20.18 4.02 -5.57
C LEU A 533 -20.06 5.47 -5.07
N THR A 534 -19.06 6.22 -5.56
CA THR A 534 -18.89 7.64 -5.17
C THR A 534 -20.10 8.52 -5.50
N LYS A 535 -20.91 8.09 -6.48
CA LYS A 535 -22.09 8.81 -6.96
C LYS A 535 -23.39 8.23 -6.42
N THR A 536 -23.43 6.92 -6.14
CA THR A 536 -24.69 6.21 -5.83
C THR A 536 -24.80 5.73 -4.40
N PHE A 537 -23.71 5.29 -3.77
CA PHE A 537 -23.75 4.61 -2.48
C PHE A 537 -23.15 5.46 -1.36
N LEU A 538 -21.95 5.99 -1.54
CA LEU A 538 -21.28 6.80 -0.51
C LEU A 538 -22.06 8.06 -0.12
N PRO A 539 -22.71 8.80 -1.05
CA PRO A 539 -23.54 9.96 -0.68
C PRO A 539 -24.77 9.61 0.16
N MET A 540 -25.17 8.34 0.22
CA MET A 540 -26.29 7.88 1.07
C MET A 540 -25.84 7.59 2.51
N MET A 541 -24.54 7.49 2.77
CA MET A 541 -24.01 7.23 4.12
C MET A 541 -24.06 8.50 4.97
N GLU A 542 -24.61 8.40 6.18
CA GLU A 542 -24.46 9.44 7.19
C GLU A 542 -23.19 9.18 8.00
N THR A 543 -22.21 10.08 7.91
CA THR A 543 -21.02 10.01 8.77
C THR A 543 -21.38 10.44 10.18
N VAL A 544 -21.59 9.47 11.07
CA VAL A 544 -22.12 9.71 12.42
C VAL A 544 -21.02 10.08 13.40
N TYR A 545 -19.80 9.57 13.21
CA TYR A 545 -18.65 9.89 14.05
C TYR A 545 -17.36 9.82 13.24
N TYR A 546 -16.56 10.88 13.28
CA TYR A 546 -15.41 11.00 12.38
C TYR A 546 -14.24 11.74 13.05
N ILE A 547 -13.03 11.19 12.94
CA ILE A 547 -11.76 11.83 13.31
C ILE A 547 -10.73 11.57 12.22
N HIS A 548 -10.19 12.64 11.63
CA HIS A 548 -9.06 12.56 10.71
C HIS A 548 -7.99 13.60 11.07
N ASN A 549 -6.77 13.14 11.34
CA ASN A 549 -5.67 13.99 11.76
C ASN A 549 -4.73 14.33 10.58
N PHE A 550 -4.30 15.59 10.54
CA PHE A 550 -3.38 16.13 9.52
C PHE A 550 -2.01 16.43 10.16
N LYS A 551 -0.93 15.94 9.53
CA LYS A 551 0.46 16.27 9.92
C LYS A 551 0.95 17.59 9.31
N GLY A 552 1.99 18.15 9.93
CA GLY A 552 2.74 19.29 9.40
C GLY A 552 2.78 20.49 10.35
N ARG A 553 3.45 21.57 9.91
CA ARG A 553 3.59 22.81 10.67
C ARG A 553 2.24 23.43 11.09
N ASN A 554 1.22 23.25 10.25
CA ASN A 554 -0.16 23.68 10.48
C ASN A 554 -1.10 22.49 10.71
N GLY A 555 -0.62 21.42 11.33
CA GLY A 555 -1.43 20.22 11.60
C GLY A 555 -2.71 20.53 12.38
N GLY A 556 -3.70 19.66 12.23
CA GLY A 556 -5.03 19.80 12.84
C GLY A 556 -5.85 18.53 12.70
N THR A 557 -7.12 18.60 13.08
CA THR A 557 -8.01 17.43 13.12
C THR A 557 -9.37 17.81 12.56
N LEU A 558 -9.83 17.10 11.52
CA LEU A 558 -11.22 17.13 11.09
C LEU A 558 -12.03 16.21 12.01
N PHE A 559 -13.05 16.76 12.65
CA PHE A 559 -13.85 16.07 13.66
C PHE A 559 -15.35 16.26 13.41
N ARG A 560 -16.13 15.19 13.60
CA ARG A 560 -17.60 15.25 13.67
C ARG A 560 -18.14 14.24 14.67
N SER A 561 -19.18 14.65 15.38
CA SER A 561 -20.06 13.77 16.16
C SER A 561 -21.51 14.19 15.93
N TYR A 562 -22.32 13.29 15.38
CA TYR A 562 -23.70 13.58 14.99
C TYR A 562 -24.58 13.93 16.21
N PRO A 563 -25.49 14.92 16.11
CA PRO A 563 -25.88 15.71 14.93
C PRO A 563 -25.05 16.99 14.73
N GLY A 564 -23.94 17.17 15.44
CA GLY A 564 -23.10 18.36 15.36
C GLY A 564 -22.46 18.58 13.97
N PRO A 565 -22.00 19.82 13.70
CA PRO A 565 -21.37 20.17 12.43
C PRO A 565 -19.98 19.54 12.30
N TRP A 566 -19.43 19.57 11.09
CA TRP A 566 -18.03 19.28 10.84
C TRP A 566 -17.16 20.40 11.39
N LYS A 567 -16.10 20.05 12.13
CA LYS A 567 -15.16 21.01 12.72
C LYS A 567 -13.74 20.71 12.31
N VAL A 568 -12.99 21.76 12.01
CA VAL A 568 -11.52 21.69 11.90
C VAL A 568 -10.94 22.22 13.20
N LEU A 569 -10.27 21.34 13.95
CA LEU A 569 -9.72 21.62 15.26
C LEU A 569 -8.19 21.72 15.19
N ARG A 570 -7.60 22.59 16.00
CA ARG A 570 -6.15 22.66 16.22
C ARG A 570 -5.82 22.40 17.67
N ARG A 571 -4.87 21.49 17.91
CA ARG A 571 -4.37 21.19 19.25
C ARG A 571 -3.43 22.29 19.72
N VAL A 572 -3.79 22.96 20.81
CA VAL A 572 -2.99 24.05 21.43
C VAL A 572 -2.39 23.64 22.79
N GLY A 573 -2.63 22.41 23.23
CA GLY A 573 -2.08 21.85 24.46
C GLY A 573 -2.37 20.35 24.61
N PRO A 574 -1.96 19.73 25.72
CA PRO A 574 -2.08 18.28 25.92
C PRO A 574 -3.49 17.71 25.76
N ARG A 575 -4.53 18.52 26.03
CA ARG A 575 -5.96 18.17 25.85
C ARG A 575 -6.82 19.38 25.47
N LYS A 576 -6.22 20.38 24.83
CA LYS A 576 -6.92 21.62 24.49
C LYS A 576 -6.96 21.78 22.98
N TYR A 577 -8.18 21.86 22.46
CA TYR A 577 -8.45 22.08 21.04
C TYR A 577 -9.14 23.43 20.86
N VAL A 578 -8.81 24.11 19.76
CA VAL A 578 -9.50 25.32 19.31
C VAL A 578 -10.16 24.99 17.98
N CYS A 579 -11.44 25.34 17.84
CA CYS A 579 -12.15 25.22 16.57
C CYS A 579 -11.70 26.36 15.65
N LEU A 580 -11.13 26.01 14.50
CA LEU A 580 -10.67 26.95 13.48
C LEU A 580 -11.76 27.25 12.45
N HIS A 581 -12.56 26.25 12.12
CA HIS A 581 -13.59 26.31 11.10
C HIS A 581 -14.70 25.31 11.40
N GLN A 582 -15.93 25.64 11.04
CA GLN A 582 -17.08 24.75 11.16
C GLN A 582 -18.00 24.88 9.94
N GLN A 583 -18.60 23.76 9.52
CA GLN A 583 -19.58 23.74 8.43
C GLN A 583 -20.51 22.50 8.51
N ASP A 584 -21.66 22.57 7.85
CA ASP A 584 -22.69 21.53 7.93
C ASP A 584 -22.37 20.32 7.05
N SER A 585 -21.76 20.54 5.88
CA SER A 585 -21.38 19.48 4.93
C SER A 585 -19.94 19.02 5.13
N MET A 586 -19.66 17.75 4.88
CA MET A 586 -18.30 17.20 4.97
C MET A 586 -17.34 17.97 4.05
N PRO A 587 -16.31 18.66 4.58
CA PRO A 587 -15.28 19.26 3.72
C PRO A 587 -14.47 18.15 3.07
N SER A 588 -13.92 18.43 1.88
CA SER A 588 -12.94 17.51 1.32
C SER A 588 -11.64 17.56 2.14
N LEU A 589 -10.93 16.44 2.28
CA LEU A 589 -9.63 16.44 2.96
C LEU A 589 -8.64 17.42 2.31
N LYS A 590 -8.77 17.64 1.00
CA LYS A 590 -7.99 18.61 0.24
C LYS A 590 -8.28 20.05 0.66
N GLU A 591 -9.55 20.42 0.79
CA GLU A 591 -10.01 21.72 1.27
C GLU A 591 -9.48 22.00 2.69
N VAL A 592 -9.58 21.01 3.59
CA VAL A 592 -9.05 21.15 4.95
C VAL A 592 -7.54 21.37 4.94
N ALA A 593 -6.80 20.55 4.19
CA ALA A 593 -5.33 20.59 4.17
C ALA A 593 -4.74 21.82 3.46
N LEU A 594 -5.36 22.29 2.37
CA LEU A 594 -4.80 23.32 1.51
C LEU A 594 -5.39 24.72 1.75
N GLU A 595 -6.61 24.80 2.26
CA GLU A 595 -7.32 26.08 2.40
C GLU A 595 -7.56 26.43 3.86
N ILE A 596 -8.17 25.52 4.64
CA ILE A 596 -8.58 25.82 6.02
C ILE A 596 -7.39 25.84 6.98
N LEU A 597 -6.60 24.76 7.05
CA LEU A 597 -5.49 24.67 8.00
C LEU A 597 -4.37 25.70 7.74
N PRO A 598 -4.01 26.04 6.49
CA PRO A 598 -2.99 27.06 6.24
C PRO A 598 -3.45 28.51 6.46
N SER A 599 -4.75 28.79 6.36
CA SER A 599 -5.30 30.15 6.53
C SER A 599 -5.57 30.54 7.99
N ALA A 600 -5.64 29.55 8.88
CA ALA A 600 -6.02 29.68 10.29
C ALA A 600 -4.84 29.80 11.27
#